data_AF-A0A918GGV8-F1
#
_entry.id   AF-A0A918GGV8-F1
#
_cell.length_a   1.000
_cell.length_b   1.000
_cell.length_c   1.000
_cell.angle_alpha   90.00
_cell.angle_beta   90.00
_cell.angle_gamma   90.00
#
_symmetry.space_group_name_H-M   'P 1'
#
loop_
_entity.id
_entity.type
_entity.pdbx_description
1 polymer ?
#
loop_
_entity_poly.entity_id
_entity_poly.type
_entity_poly.pdbx_seq_one_letter_code
_entity_poly.pdbx_strand_id
1 'polypeptide(L)'
;MDMATEDDLVIEFSPPLIALLLAAERSKGGPLTEEEVLAIRDGATCIRSPRSLAEAMAERRGYPDLDPELCWEQWQAVRTELVGRTSRNQTH
;
A
#
# COMPACT_ATOMS: atom_id res chain seq x y z
N MET A 1 -33.00 -0.06 17.90
CA MET A 1 -32.29 1.22 17.86
C MET A 1 -31.32 1.09 16.72
N ASP A 2 -31.75 1.53 15.55
CA ASP A 2 -31.06 1.42 14.28
C ASP A 2 -29.79 2.28 14.30
N MET A 3 -28.69 1.71 14.81
CA MET A 3 -27.38 2.29 14.62
C MET A 3 -26.88 1.89 13.23
N ALA A 4 -27.52 2.42 12.20
CA ALA A 4 -26.84 2.60 10.93
C ALA A 4 -25.71 3.60 11.24
N THR A 5 -24.55 3.06 11.60
CA THR A 5 -23.30 3.82 11.57
C THR A 5 -23.24 4.39 10.15
N GLU A 6 -23.41 5.70 10.01
CA GLU A 6 -23.02 6.44 8.81
C GLU A 6 -21.50 6.34 8.68
N ASP A 7 -21.03 5.12 8.45
CA ASP A 7 -19.64 4.82 8.28
C ASP A 7 -19.30 5.25 6.86
N ASP A 8 -18.65 6.41 6.81
CA ASP A 8 -18.28 7.08 5.57
C ASP A 8 -17.53 6.09 4.66
N LEU A 9 -18.04 5.90 3.44
CA LEU A 9 -17.42 4.98 2.50
C LEU A 9 -16.13 5.60 1.98
N VAL A 10 -15.00 4.97 2.29
CA VAL A 10 -13.69 5.38 1.80
C VAL A 10 -13.25 4.49 0.64
N ILE A 11 -12.41 5.04 -0.22
CA ILE A 11 -11.77 4.29 -1.30
C ILE A 11 -10.46 3.72 -0.76
N GLU A 12 -10.33 2.39 -0.77
CA GLU A 12 -9.12 1.69 -0.38
C GLU A 12 -8.55 0.90 -1.56
N PHE A 13 -7.21 0.85 -1.67
CA PHE A 13 -6.52 -0.02 -2.62
C PHE A 13 -6.47 -1.47 -2.12
N SER A 14 -6.95 -2.39 -2.96
CA SER A 14 -6.93 -3.83 -2.69
C SER A 14 -6.38 -4.59 -3.89
N PRO A 15 -5.16 -5.17 -3.79
CA PRO A 15 -4.25 -5.16 -2.64
C PRO A 15 -3.63 -3.76 -2.38
N PRO A 16 -3.08 -3.52 -1.18
CA PRO A 16 -2.48 -2.23 -0.81
C PRO A 16 -1.32 -1.83 -1.73
N LEU A 17 -1.16 -0.53 -1.97
CA LEU A 17 -0.14 0.04 -2.84
C LEU A 17 1.27 -0.38 -2.42
N ILE A 18 1.58 -0.39 -1.12
CA ILE A 18 2.89 -0.85 -0.62
C ILE A 18 3.20 -2.27 -1.11
N ALA A 19 2.21 -3.16 -1.06
CA ALA A 19 2.39 -4.55 -1.45
C ALA A 19 2.59 -4.70 -2.97
N LEU A 20 1.83 -3.94 -3.77
CA LEU A 20 1.97 -3.90 -5.23
C LEU A 20 3.36 -3.40 -5.64
N LEU A 21 3.80 -2.28 -5.07
CA LEU A 21 5.11 -1.68 -5.37
C LEU A 21 6.26 -2.58 -4.93
N LEU A 22 6.15 -3.21 -3.75
CA LEU A 22 7.16 -4.17 -3.28
C LEU A 22 7.24 -5.40 -4.19
N ALA A 23 6.10 -5.92 -4.65
CA ALA A 23 6.07 -7.04 -5.59
C ALA A 23 6.68 -6.65 -6.95
N ALA A 24 6.37 -5.46 -7.45
CA ALA A 24 6.91 -4.95 -8.71
C ALA A 24 8.43 -4.72 -8.62
N GLU A 25 8.94 -4.09 -7.55
CA GLU A 25 10.38 -3.88 -7.36
C GLU A 25 11.14 -5.21 -7.28
N ARG A 26 10.56 -6.21 -6.61
CA ARG A 26 11.09 -7.58 -6.56
C ARG A 26 11.08 -8.27 -7.92
N SER A 27 10.00 -8.13 -8.68
CA SER A 27 9.89 -8.72 -10.02
C SER A 27 10.87 -8.07 -11.00
N LYS A 28 11.12 -6.77 -10.86
CA LYS A 28 12.10 -6.02 -11.65
C LYS A 28 13.53 -6.35 -11.23
N GLY A 29 13.76 -6.66 -9.96
CA GLY A 29 15.08 -6.94 -9.39
C GLY A 29 15.89 -5.67 -9.08
N GLY A 30 15.24 -4.51 -9.00
CA GLY A 30 15.90 -3.22 -8.76
C GLY A 30 14.90 -2.08 -8.61
N PRO A 31 15.37 -0.86 -8.26
CA PRO A 31 14.52 0.30 -7.96
C PRO A 31 13.40 0.56 -8.98
N LEU A 32 12.19 0.81 -8.50
CA LEU A 32 11.14 1.40 -9.34
C LEU A 32 11.43 2.89 -9.62
N THR A 33 11.12 3.33 -10.84
CA THR A 33 11.11 4.75 -11.20
C THR A 33 9.78 5.38 -10.81
N GLU A 34 9.74 6.72 -10.77
CA GLU A 34 8.52 7.47 -10.46
C GLU A 34 7.37 7.07 -11.40
N GLU A 35 7.65 6.99 -12.70
CA GLU A 35 6.67 6.60 -13.72
C GLU A 35 6.09 5.20 -13.46
N GLU A 36 6.92 4.24 -13.04
CA GLU A 36 6.45 2.88 -12.71
C GLU A 36 5.57 2.87 -11.46
N VAL A 37 5.95 3.63 -10.42
CA VAL A 37 5.16 3.73 -9.19
C VAL A 37 3.79 4.34 -9.48
N LEU A 38 3.76 5.44 -10.25
CA LEU A 38 2.52 6.08 -10.65
C LEU A 38 1.68 5.15 -11.54
N ALA A 39 2.28 4.45 -12.50
CA ALA A 39 1.57 3.48 -13.35
C ALA A 39 0.95 2.33 -12.54
N ILE A 40 1.64 1.82 -11.52
CA ILE A 40 1.11 0.78 -10.62
C ILE A 40 -0.05 1.32 -9.79
N ARG A 41 0.08 2.55 -9.27
CA ARG A 41 -1.00 3.22 -8.53
C ARG A 41 -2.24 3.41 -9.41
N ASP A 42 -2.07 3.95 -10.61
CA ASP A 42 -3.17 4.18 -11.55
C ASP A 42 -3.81 2.86 -12.03
N GLY A 43 -3.05 1.78 -12.09
CA GLY A 43 -3.54 0.43 -12.40
C GLY A 43 -4.08 -0.36 -11.20
N ALA A 44 -3.97 0.15 -9.98
CA ALA A 44 -4.39 -0.55 -8.77
C ALA A 44 -5.91 -0.59 -8.65
N THR A 45 -6.43 -1.69 -8.09
CA THR A 45 -7.89 -1.84 -7.90
C THR A 45 -8.33 -1.12 -6.63
N CYS A 46 -9.26 -0.19 -6.80
CA CYS A 46 -9.91 0.55 -5.73
C CYS A 46 -11.25 -0.09 -5.36
N ILE A 47 -11.45 -0.37 -4.08
CA ILE A 47 -12.75 -0.81 -3.55
C ILE A 47 -13.30 0.25 -2.60
N ARG A 48 -14.62 0.41 -2.61
CA ARG A 48 -15.30 1.24 -1.61
C ARG A 48 -15.62 0.36 -0.41
N SER A 49 -15.04 0.72 0.72
CA SER A 49 -15.25 0.02 1.98
C SER A 49 -15.69 1.01 3.05
N PRO A 50 -16.47 0.56 4.04
CA PRO A 50 -16.72 1.36 5.24
C PRO A 50 -15.38 1.78 5.88
N ARG A 51 -15.20 3.06 6.23
CA ARG A 51 -14.02 3.59 6.93
C ARG A 51 -13.56 2.72 8.09
N SER A 52 -14.49 2.31 8.95
CA SER A 52 -14.18 1.45 10.11
C SER A 52 -13.56 0.11 9.68
N LEU A 53 -13.98 -0.43 8.53
CA LEU A 53 -13.40 -1.65 7.97
C LEU A 53 -12.01 -1.41 7.40
N ALA A 54 -11.81 -0.30 6.69
CA ALA A 54 -10.50 0.07 6.14
C ALA A 54 -9.47 0.31 7.26
N GLU A 55 -9.86 1.01 8.33
CA GLU A 55 -9.04 1.22 9.52
C GLU A 55 -8.68 -0.11 10.20
N ALA A 56 -9.67 -0.99 10.40
CA ALA A 56 -9.43 -2.31 10.96
C ALA A 56 -8.46 -3.13 10.08
N MET A 57 -8.59 -3.07 8.75
CA MET A 57 -7.71 -3.76 7.80
C MET A 57 -6.28 -3.22 7.84
N ALA A 58 -6.11 -1.90 7.92
CA ALA A 58 -4.81 -1.24 8.09
C ALA A 58 -4.16 -1.62 9.43
N GLU A 59 -4.91 -1.60 10.53
CA GLU A 59 -4.43 -2.03 11.85
C GLU A 59 -4.01 -3.50 11.87
N ARG A 60 -4.75 -4.40 11.20
CA ARG A 60 -4.34 -5.81 11.12
C ARG A 60 -3.07 -6.04 10.32
N ARG A 61 -2.82 -5.22 9.30
CA ARG A 61 -1.56 -5.24 8.53
C ARG A 61 -0.39 -4.67 9.35
N GLY A 62 -0.67 -3.81 10.33
CA GLY A 62 0.31 -3.20 11.21
C GLY A 62 1.03 -1.99 10.60
N TYR A 63 0.57 -1.51 9.45
CA TYR A 63 1.06 -0.31 8.78
C TYR A 63 -0.04 0.32 7.92
N PRO A 64 -0.14 1.67 7.85
CA PRO A 64 -1.02 2.34 6.91
C PRO A 64 -0.53 2.14 5.48
N ASP A 65 -1.46 2.08 4.51
CA ASP A 65 -1.09 2.06 3.09
C ASP A 65 -0.58 3.44 2.60
N LEU A 66 -0.04 3.51 1.39
CA LEU A 66 0.45 4.78 0.84
C LEU A 66 -0.71 5.70 0.48
N ASP A 67 -0.49 7.00 0.72
CA ASP A 67 -1.33 8.03 0.14
C ASP A 67 -1.17 8.06 -1.39
N PRO A 68 -2.25 8.04 -2.18
CA PRO A 68 -2.15 8.02 -3.64
C PRO A 68 -1.62 9.34 -4.24
N GLU A 69 -1.83 10.47 -3.57
CA GLU A 69 -1.31 11.78 -4.00
C GLU A 69 0.20 11.88 -3.74
N LEU A 70 0.66 11.32 -2.61
CA LEU A 70 2.07 11.28 -2.21
C LEU A 70 2.73 9.91 -2.45
N CYS A 71 2.18 9.10 -3.35
CA CYS A 71 2.54 7.68 -3.49
C CYS A 71 4.04 7.48 -3.74
N TRP A 72 4.62 8.31 -4.62
CA TRP A 72 6.04 8.27 -4.93
C TRP A 72 6.92 8.64 -3.73
N GLU A 73 6.63 9.77 -3.09
CA GLU A 73 7.42 10.28 -1.96
C GLU A 73 7.37 9.31 -0.77
N GLN A 74 6.18 8.80 -0.44
CA GLN A 74 6.02 7.82 0.62
C GLN A 74 6.68 6.49 0.26
N TRP A 75 6.57 6.02 -1.00
CA TRP A 75 7.28 4.83 -1.45
C TRP A 75 8.79 4.96 -1.29
N GLN A 76 9.37 6.11 -1.67
CA GLN A 76 10.80 6.35 -1.49
C GLN A 76 11.25 6.29 -0.02
N ALA A 77 10.43 6.77 0.90
CA ALA A 77 10.71 6.68 2.33
C ALA A 77 10.71 5.23 2.81
N VAL A 78 9.66 4.46 2.49
CA VAL A 78 9.48 3.10 3.03
C VAL A 78 10.29 2.02 2.30
N ARG A 79 10.58 2.20 1.00
CA ARG A 79 11.28 1.18 0.19
C ARG A 79 12.66 0.85 0.75
N THR A 80 13.37 1.83 1.29
CA THR A 80 14.70 1.63 1.88
C THR A 80 14.63 0.68 3.08
N GLU A 81 13.59 0.82 3.90
CA GLU A 81 13.35 -0.06 5.05
C GLU A 81 12.87 -1.44 4.62
N LEU A 82 11.93 -1.53 3.67
CA LEU A 82 11.33 -2.79 3.23
C LEU A 82 12.31 -3.64 2.39
N VAL A 83 12.99 -3.04 1.43
CA VAL A 83 13.94 -3.71 0.54
C VAL A 83 15.24 -4.02 1.30
N GLY A 84 15.72 -3.09 2.12
CA GLY A 84 16.90 -3.27 2.97
C GLY A 84 16.74 -4.35 4.06
N ARG A 85 15.51 -4.59 4.53
CA ARG A 85 15.20 -5.76 5.39
C ARG A 85 15.19 -7.07 4.61
N THR A 86 14.77 -7.04 3.35
CA THR A 86 14.67 -8.26 2.54
C THR A 86 16.05 -8.81 2.16
N SER A 87 17.06 -7.96 1.91
CA SER A 87 18.45 -8.38 1.66
C SER A 87 19.17 -8.96 2.88
N ARG A 88 18.67 -8.70 4.10
CA ARG A 88 19.24 -9.25 5.35
C ARG A 88 18.63 -10.57 5.80
N ASN A 89 17.51 -11.00 5.20
CA ASN A 89 16.78 -12.20 5.61
C ASN A 89 16.94 -13.40 4.65
N GLN A 90 17.96 -13.40 3.79
CA GLN A 90 18.37 -14.56 2.98
C GLN A 90 19.61 -15.30 3.56
N THR A 91 19.79 -15.25 4.88
CA THR A 91 20.74 -16.12 5.58
C THR A 91 20.05 -16.74 6.79
N HIS A 92 19.34 -17.86 6.58
CA HIS A 92 19.51 -19.13 7.29
C HIS A 92 18.39 -20.11 6.91
#